data_AF-A0A7L0WHB0-F1
#
_entry.id   AF-A0A7L0WHB0-F1
#
_cell.length_a   1.000
_cell.length_b   1.000
_cell.length_c   1.000
_cell.angle_alpha   90.00
_cell.angle_beta   90.00
_cell.angle_gamma   90.00
#
_symmetry.space_group_name_H-M   'P 1'
#
loop_
_entity.id
_entity.type
_entity.pdbx_description
1 polymer ?
#
loop_
_entity_poly.entity_id
_entity_poly.type
_entity_poly.pdbx_seq_one_letter_code
_entity_poly.pdbx_strand_id
1 'polypeptide(L)'
;AFRALCTRQKLLAAFGERPVRLSTANTYSYRKVDVPFQEYVEHLLKPQDPATLGSDTLYFFGDNNFTEWGPLFQKYVPPPFRIPGTSGAYSFGIAGSGSGVPFHWHGPGYSEVIFGRKRWFLYPPDKTPRFHPNETTLAWLQHTYPTLPPAERPLECTIRPGEVLYFPDRWWHATLNLDTSVFISTFLG
;
A
#
# COMPACT_ATOMS: atom_id res chain seq x y z
N ALA A 1 -5.99 19.80 5.46
CA ALA A 1 -4.71 20.38 4.99
C ALA A 1 -3.88 19.37 4.21
N PHE A 2 -3.46 18.24 4.82
CA PHE A 2 -2.60 17.23 4.19
C PHE A 2 -3.09 16.75 2.81
N ARG A 3 -4.36 16.32 2.71
CA ARG A 3 -4.98 15.85 1.45
C ARG A 3 -4.81 16.81 0.26
N ALA A 4 -4.88 18.12 0.48
CA ALA A 4 -4.72 19.11 -0.59
C ALA A 4 -3.29 19.16 -1.15
N LEU A 5 -2.29 18.85 -0.32
CA LEU A 5 -0.87 18.75 -0.73
C LEU A 5 -0.60 17.47 -1.52
N CYS A 6 -1.42 16.44 -1.34
CA CYS A 6 -1.28 15.14 -2.01
C CYS A 6 -1.96 15.07 -3.39
N THR A 7 -2.38 16.20 -3.96
CA THR A 7 -2.91 16.22 -5.33
C THR A 7 -1.79 16.02 -6.34
N ARG A 8 -2.09 15.42 -7.51
CA ARG A 8 -1.10 15.19 -8.58
C ARG A 8 -0.28 16.45 -8.90
N GLN A 9 -0.96 17.58 -9.12
CA GLN A 9 -0.31 18.85 -9.45
C GLN A 9 0.65 19.33 -8.34
N LYS A 10 0.21 19.28 -7.08
CA LYS A 10 1.04 19.74 -5.95
C LYS A 10 2.22 18.83 -5.70
N LEU A 11 2.04 17.51 -5.81
CA LEU A 11 3.12 16.54 -5.65
C LEU A 11 4.15 16.67 -6.77
N LEU A 12 3.72 16.80 -8.04
CA LEU A 12 4.65 16.98 -9.16
C LEU A 12 5.43 18.29 -9.05
N ALA A 13 4.76 19.39 -8.70
CA ALA A 13 5.43 20.67 -8.53
C ALA A 13 6.47 20.67 -7.39
N ALA A 14 6.26 19.89 -6.33
CA ALA A 14 7.14 19.86 -5.17
C ALA A 14 8.25 18.78 -5.26
N PHE A 15 7.96 17.66 -5.90
CA PHE A 15 8.79 16.44 -5.86
C PHE A 15 9.13 15.86 -7.23
N GLY A 16 8.65 16.43 -8.35
CA GLY A 16 8.75 15.84 -9.69
C GLY A 16 10.14 15.34 -10.09
N GLU A 17 11.17 16.14 -9.88
CA GLU A 17 12.56 15.79 -10.21
C GLU A 17 13.23 14.88 -9.16
N ARG A 18 12.62 14.73 -7.99
CA ARG A 18 13.23 13.99 -6.89
C ARG A 18 13.13 12.49 -7.13
N PRO A 19 14.19 11.71 -6.83
CA PRO A 19 14.14 10.28 -6.96
C PRO A 19 13.15 9.67 -5.96
N VAL A 20 12.36 8.71 -6.43
CA VAL A 20 11.53 7.82 -5.62
C VAL A 20 11.94 6.38 -5.87
N ARG A 21 11.93 5.59 -4.80
CA ARG A 21 12.18 4.16 -4.87
C ARG A 21 10.89 3.41 -5.10
N LEU A 22 10.78 2.75 -6.25
CA LEU A 22 9.69 1.84 -6.57
C LEU A 22 10.04 0.44 -6.11
N SER A 23 9.04 -0.28 -5.60
CA SER A 23 9.18 -1.66 -5.14
C SER A 23 8.24 -2.58 -5.91
N THR A 24 8.61 -3.86 -6.03
CA THR A 24 7.73 -4.85 -6.67
C THR A 24 6.52 -5.19 -5.80
N ALA A 25 5.39 -5.41 -6.44
CA ALA A 25 4.09 -5.70 -5.85
C ALA A 25 3.91 -7.16 -5.41
N ASN A 26 5.00 -7.91 -5.19
CA ASN A 26 4.94 -9.25 -4.62
C ASN A 26 5.24 -9.21 -3.12
N THR A 27 5.02 -10.33 -2.44
CA THR A 27 5.14 -10.49 -0.98
C THR A 27 6.45 -9.94 -0.41
N TYR A 28 7.54 -10.06 -1.17
CA TYR A 28 8.88 -9.76 -0.67
C TYR A 28 9.47 -8.44 -1.19
N SER A 29 8.88 -7.84 -2.23
CA SER A 29 9.33 -6.57 -2.80
C SER A 29 10.83 -6.49 -3.14
N TYR A 30 11.45 -7.61 -3.58
CA TYR A 30 12.91 -7.73 -3.68
C TYR A 30 13.56 -6.77 -4.67
N ARG A 31 12.91 -6.50 -5.82
CA ARG A 31 13.46 -5.60 -6.82
C ARG A 31 13.03 -4.18 -6.49
N LYS A 32 14.02 -3.29 -6.40
CA LYS A 32 13.82 -1.86 -6.19
C LYS A 32 14.42 -1.08 -7.35
N VAL A 33 13.73 -0.05 -7.81
CA VAL A 33 14.17 0.80 -8.93
C VAL A 33 13.96 2.26 -8.53
N ASP A 34 15.00 3.06 -8.66
CA ASP A 34 14.91 4.50 -8.41
C ASP A 34 14.62 5.22 -9.74
N VAL A 35 13.58 6.06 -9.74
CA VAL A 35 13.21 6.91 -10.88
C VAL A 35 12.81 8.30 -10.39
N PRO A 36 12.88 9.36 -11.22
CA PRO A 36 12.24 10.63 -10.91
C PRO A 36 10.75 10.43 -10.62
N PHE A 37 10.23 11.14 -9.61
CA PHE A 37 8.81 11.05 -9.25
C PHE A 37 7.88 11.37 -10.43
N GLN A 38 8.26 12.35 -11.25
CA GLN A 38 7.53 12.71 -12.46
C GLN A 38 7.48 11.53 -13.45
N GLU A 39 8.60 10.87 -13.70
CA GLU A 39 8.64 9.70 -14.60
C GLU A 39 7.69 8.61 -14.10
N TYR A 40 7.69 8.32 -12.79
CA TYR A 40 6.76 7.38 -12.20
C TYR A 40 5.30 7.77 -12.46
N VAL A 41 4.92 9.00 -12.11
CA VAL A 41 3.52 9.47 -12.21
C VAL A 41 3.04 9.59 -13.66
N GLU A 42 3.92 9.90 -14.61
CA GLU A 42 3.56 10.18 -16.00
C GLU A 42 3.61 8.95 -16.91
N HIS A 43 4.47 7.97 -16.59
CA HIS A 43 4.75 6.87 -17.50
C HIS A 43 4.56 5.48 -16.89
N LEU A 44 4.73 5.34 -15.56
CA LEU A 44 4.69 4.03 -14.89
C LEU A 44 3.42 3.82 -14.06
N LEU A 45 2.79 4.88 -13.59
CA LEU A 45 1.56 4.84 -12.79
C LEU A 45 0.35 4.52 -13.70
N LYS A 46 0.08 3.22 -13.85
CA LYS A 46 -1.03 2.71 -14.67
C LYS A 46 -1.76 1.56 -13.95
N PRO A 47 -2.98 1.20 -14.40
CA PRO A 47 -3.67 0.03 -13.88
C PRO A 47 -2.83 -1.25 -13.98
N GLN A 48 -2.98 -2.14 -13.01
CA GLN A 48 -2.42 -3.49 -13.03
C GLN A 48 -2.93 -4.25 -14.26
N ASP A 49 -2.01 -4.75 -15.06
CA ASP A 49 -2.31 -5.73 -16.08
C ASP A 49 -2.53 -7.11 -15.42
N PRO A 50 -3.71 -7.75 -15.58
CA PRO A 50 -4.00 -9.07 -15.02
C PRO A 50 -3.02 -10.18 -15.47
N ALA A 51 -2.36 -10.01 -16.62
CA ALA A 51 -1.38 -10.97 -17.12
C ALA A 51 0.03 -10.77 -16.54
N THR A 52 0.28 -9.65 -15.86
CA THR A 52 1.61 -9.31 -15.30
C THR A 52 1.76 -9.87 -13.88
N LEU A 53 2.92 -10.47 -13.61
CA LEU A 53 3.25 -10.98 -12.27
C LEU A 53 3.49 -9.84 -11.27
N GLY A 54 3.34 -10.15 -9.98
CA GLY A 54 3.62 -9.16 -8.92
C GLY A 54 5.08 -8.73 -8.89
N SER A 55 6.00 -9.62 -9.29
CA SER A 55 7.43 -9.34 -9.44
C SER A 55 7.77 -8.33 -10.54
N ASP A 56 6.84 -8.10 -11.48
CA ASP A 56 7.05 -7.19 -12.62
C ASP A 56 6.23 -5.90 -12.49
N THR A 57 5.39 -5.83 -11.47
CA THR A 57 4.60 -4.64 -11.15
C THR A 57 5.36 -3.78 -10.16
N LEU A 58 5.75 -2.58 -10.57
CA LEU A 58 6.42 -1.60 -9.72
C LEU A 58 5.42 -0.52 -9.27
N TYR A 59 5.44 -0.18 -7.98
CA TYR A 59 4.74 1.01 -7.50
C TYR A 59 5.47 1.67 -6.33
N PHE A 60 5.14 2.94 -6.09
CA PHE A 60 5.75 3.74 -5.03
C PHE A 60 5.08 3.45 -3.69
N PHE A 61 5.80 2.76 -2.81
CA PHE A 61 5.37 2.44 -1.45
C PHE A 61 6.56 2.05 -0.59
N GLY A 62 6.61 2.59 0.63
CA GLY A 62 7.75 2.38 1.52
C GLY A 62 9.02 3.06 1.01
N ASP A 63 10.12 2.86 1.74
CA ASP A 63 11.45 3.41 1.43
C ASP A 63 11.45 4.92 1.07
N ASN A 64 10.51 5.68 1.65
CA ASN A 64 10.46 7.11 1.38
C ASN A 64 11.73 7.78 1.91
N ASN A 65 12.33 8.66 1.13
CA ASN A 65 13.43 9.49 1.61
C ASN A 65 12.87 10.58 2.53
N PHE A 66 12.97 10.38 3.85
CA PHE A 66 12.41 11.29 4.86
C PHE A 66 13.06 12.68 4.89
N THR A 67 14.29 12.82 4.38
CA THR A 67 14.92 14.14 4.22
C THR A 67 14.22 14.91 3.11
N GLU A 68 14.00 14.26 1.96
CA GLU A 68 13.38 14.88 0.80
C GLU A 68 11.87 15.11 1.03
N TRP A 69 11.17 14.09 1.51
CA TRP A 69 9.71 14.10 1.70
C TRP A 69 9.28 14.67 3.07
N GLY A 70 10.24 15.02 3.92
CA GLY A 70 10.02 15.57 5.27
C GLY A 70 9.01 16.72 5.33
N PRO A 71 9.06 17.74 4.44
CA PRO A 71 8.08 18.83 4.44
C PRO A 71 6.63 18.36 4.24
N LEU A 72 6.40 17.26 3.51
CA LEU A 72 5.06 16.67 3.38
C LEU A 72 4.68 15.94 4.67
N PHE A 73 5.57 15.10 5.20
CA PHE A 73 5.30 14.32 6.42
C PHE A 73 5.04 15.18 7.66
N GLN A 74 5.69 16.34 7.78
CA GLN A 74 5.42 17.30 8.84
C GLN A 74 3.99 17.88 8.82
N LYS A 75 3.27 17.75 7.69
CA LYS A 75 1.87 18.19 7.55
C LYS A 75 0.87 17.07 7.80
N TYR A 76 1.32 15.83 7.92
CA TYR A 76 0.47 14.69 8.24
C TYR A 76 0.22 14.63 9.74
N VAL A 77 -1.03 14.36 10.11
CA VAL A 77 -1.44 14.13 11.49
C VAL A 77 -1.92 12.68 11.57
N PRO A 78 -1.16 11.78 12.23
CA PRO A 78 -1.55 10.38 12.32
C PRO A 78 -2.78 10.20 13.22
N PRO A 79 -3.46 9.04 13.16
CA PRO A 79 -4.54 8.72 14.07
C PRO A 79 -4.10 8.88 15.54
N PRO A 80 -4.99 9.35 16.44
CA PRO A 80 -4.62 9.63 17.83
C PRO A 80 -4.38 8.36 18.67
N PHE A 81 -4.61 7.18 18.08
CA PHE A 81 -4.50 5.89 18.74
C PHE A 81 -3.03 5.45 18.81
N ARG A 82 -2.59 4.96 19.98
CA ARG A 82 -1.20 4.53 20.21
C ARG A 82 -1.16 3.21 20.96
N ILE A 83 -0.15 2.41 20.65
CA ILE A 83 0.21 1.23 21.43
C ILE A 83 1.38 1.63 22.33
N PRO A 84 1.28 1.48 23.67
CA PRO A 84 2.38 1.79 24.57
C PRO A 84 3.69 1.10 24.17
N GLY A 85 4.80 1.81 24.22
CA GLY A 85 6.12 1.28 23.87
C GLY A 85 6.41 1.20 22.37
N THR A 86 5.52 1.68 21.50
CA THR A 86 5.75 1.73 20.05
C THR A 86 6.03 3.15 19.54
N SER A 87 6.78 3.21 18.45
CA SER A 87 7.06 4.41 17.67
C SER A 87 6.49 4.26 16.26
N GLY A 88 6.00 5.38 15.70
CA GLY A 88 5.40 5.39 14.37
C GLY A 88 6.43 5.63 13.28
N ALA A 89 6.46 4.76 12.27
CA ALA A 89 7.20 4.95 11.02
C ALA A 89 6.23 5.09 9.85
N TYR A 90 6.35 6.18 9.08
CA TYR A 90 5.44 6.42 7.96
C TYR A 90 5.87 5.67 6.69
N SER A 91 4.88 5.27 5.91
CA SER A 91 5.05 4.80 4.54
C SER A 91 3.97 5.41 3.68
N PHE A 92 4.35 6.41 2.90
CA PHE A 92 3.51 7.04 1.92
C PHE A 92 3.66 6.33 0.57
N GLY A 93 2.56 6.21 -0.15
CA GLY A 93 2.55 5.54 -1.43
C GLY A 93 1.53 6.10 -2.41
N ILE A 94 1.83 5.86 -3.68
CA ILE A 94 0.96 6.15 -4.81
C ILE A 94 0.98 4.91 -5.68
N ALA A 95 -0.19 4.38 -6.06
CA ALA A 95 -0.27 3.15 -6.81
C ALA A 95 -1.45 3.16 -7.79
N GLY A 96 -1.31 2.43 -8.90
CA GLY A 96 -2.37 2.30 -9.91
C GLY A 96 -3.48 1.35 -9.45
N SER A 97 -4.66 1.46 -10.05
CA SER A 97 -5.78 0.55 -9.78
C SER A 97 -5.42 -0.91 -10.08
N GLY A 98 -5.92 -1.85 -9.29
CA GLY A 98 -5.65 -3.29 -9.41
C GLY A 98 -4.30 -3.73 -8.83
N SER A 99 -3.40 -2.80 -8.47
CA SER A 99 -2.14 -3.13 -7.79
C SER A 99 -2.35 -3.33 -6.28
N GLY A 100 -1.40 -3.96 -5.61
CA GLY A 100 -1.36 -4.08 -4.15
C GLY A 100 -0.35 -5.12 -3.69
N VAL A 101 -0.24 -5.35 -2.38
CA VAL A 101 0.65 -6.38 -1.82
C VAL A 101 -0.15 -7.65 -1.52
N PRO A 102 0.31 -8.83 -1.95
CA PRO A 102 -0.22 -10.14 -1.55
C PRO A 102 -0.13 -10.37 -0.04
N PHE A 103 -0.61 -11.51 0.43
CA PHE A 103 -0.60 -11.81 1.86
C PHE A 103 0.81 -11.82 2.44
N HIS A 104 1.00 -11.02 3.48
CA HIS A 104 2.21 -10.95 4.30
C HIS A 104 1.81 -10.54 5.72
N TRP A 105 2.77 -10.47 6.63
CA TRP A 105 2.57 -9.95 7.98
C TRP A 105 3.82 -9.24 8.48
N HIS A 106 3.62 -8.38 9.46
CA HIS A 106 4.67 -7.66 10.19
C HIS A 106 4.06 -7.12 11.49
N GLY A 107 4.75 -6.16 12.12
CA GLY A 107 4.25 -5.42 13.29
C GLY A 107 2.91 -4.72 13.04
N PRO A 108 2.25 -4.24 14.11
CA PRO A 108 0.96 -3.57 14.02
C PRO A 108 1.07 -2.21 13.33
N GLY A 109 -0.07 -1.66 12.91
CA GLY A 109 -0.08 -0.31 12.34
C GLY A 109 -1.44 0.16 11.86
N TYR A 110 -1.43 1.37 11.30
CA TYR A 110 -2.61 2.00 10.72
C TYR A 110 -2.42 2.20 9.22
N SER A 111 -3.51 2.13 8.46
CA SER A 111 -3.53 2.50 7.04
C SER A 111 -4.68 3.47 6.76
N GLU A 112 -4.37 4.54 6.03
CA GLU A 112 -5.31 5.54 5.55
C GLU A 112 -5.20 5.73 4.04
N VAL A 113 -6.30 6.09 3.42
CA VAL A 113 -6.34 6.49 2.01
C VAL A 113 -6.60 7.98 1.90
N ILE A 114 -5.79 8.70 1.13
CA ILE A 114 -5.94 10.13 0.87
C ILE A 114 -6.77 10.35 -0.41
N PHE A 115 -6.53 9.54 -1.44
CA PHE A 115 -7.30 9.50 -2.69
C PHE A 115 -7.46 8.05 -3.15
N GLY A 116 -8.58 7.76 -3.81
CA GLY A 116 -8.92 6.41 -4.25
C GLY A 116 -9.57 5.58 -3.14
N ARG A 117 -9.53 4.25 -3.29
CA ARG A 117 -10.06 3.27 -2.33
C ARG A 117 -9.13 2.08 -2.27
N LYS A 118 -8.97 1.49 -1.08
CA LYS A 118 -8.13 0.31 -0.89
C LYS A 118 -8.92 -0.79 -0.18
N ARG A 119 -9.02 -1.96 -0.81
CA ARG A 119 -9.58 -3.17 -0.21
C ARG A 119 -8.49 -3.90 0.56
N TRP A 120 -8.87 -4.42 1.72
CA TRP A 120 -8.03 -5.19 2.61
C TRP A 120 -8.65 -6.56 2.84
N PHE A 121 -7.80 -7.57 2.90
CA PHE A 121 -8.14 -8.95 3.25
C PHE A 121 -7.28 -9.35 4.43
N LEU A 122 -7.86 -9.86 5.49
CA LEU A 122 -7.18 -10.15 6.75
C LEU A 122 -7.47 -11.57 7.25
N TYR A 123 -6.43 -12.22 7.76
CA TYR A 123 -6.55 -13.46 8.52
C TYR A 123 -5.81 -13.33 9.86
N PRO A 124 -6.32 -13.98 10.92
CA PRO A 124 -5.59 -14.04 12.18
C PRO A 124 -4.29 -14.84 12.03
N PRO A 125 -3.30 -14.67 12.93
CA PRO A 125 -1.97 -15.26 12.78
C PRO A 125 -1.95 -16.79 12.68
N ASP A 126 -2.92 -17.46 13.30
CA ASP A 126 -3.09 -18.91 13.32
C ASP A 126 -3.75 -19.48 12.05
N LYS A 127 -4.22 -18.62 11.15
CA LYS A 127 -4.90 -19.01 9.90
C LYS A 127 -4.09 -18.57 8.69
N THR A 128 -3.18 -19.44 8.24
CA THR A 128 -2.39 -19.21 7.04
C THR A 128 -3.28 -19.14 5.80
N PRO A 129 -3.25 -18.04 5.02
CA PRO A 129 -4.01 -17.92 3.78
C PRO A 129 -3.50 -18.87 2.70
N ARG A 130 -4.40 -19.34 1.82
CA ARG A 130 -4.03 -20.01 0.58
C ARG A 130 -3.71 -18.97 -0.50
N PHE A 131 -2.43 -18.78 -0.82
CA PHE A 131 -1.97 -17.88 -1.87
C PHE A 131 -0.59 -18.29 -2.41
N HIS A 132 -0.20 -17.77 -3.57
CA HIS A 132 1.15 -17.92 -4.10
C HIS A 132 1.94 -16.59 -3.92
N PRO A 133 3.14 -16.58 -3.29
CA PRO A 133 3.83 -15.34 -2.93
C PRO A 133 4.21 -14.40 -4.09
N ASN A 134 4.31 -14.92 -5.32
CA ASN A 134 4.61 -14.15 -6.53
C ASN A 134 3.35 -13.76 -7.34
N GLU A 135 2.18 -14.28 -6.97
CA GLU A 135 0.91 -13.89 -7.59
C GLU A 135 0.51 -12.50 -7.07
N THR A 136 -0.09 -11.66 -7.93
CA THR A 136 -0.64 -10.36 -7.49
C THR A 136 -1.90 -10.58 -6.63
N THR A 137 -2.24 -9.62 -5.77
CA THR A 137 -3.54 -9.66 -5.06
C THR A 137 -4.72 -9.73 -6.04
N LEU A 138 -4.59 -9.09 -7.22
CA LEU A 138 -5.63 -9.12 -8.24
C LEU A 138 -5.83 -10.51 -8.83
N ALA A 139 -4.75 -11.19 -9.22
CA ALA A 139 -4.82 -12.55 -9.73
C ALA A 139 -5.34 -13.52 -8.65
N TRP A 140 -4.88 -13.38 -7.40
CA TRP A 140 -5.42 -14.15 -6.28
C TRP A 140 -6.93 -13.93 -6.11
N LEU A 141 -7.40 -12.68 -6.18
CA LEU A 141 -8.81 -12.33 -6.07
C LEU A 141 -9.66 -12.90 -7.23
N GLN A 142 -9.08 -13.02 -8.42
CA GLN A 142 -9.77 -13.53 -9.60
C GLN A 142 -9.80 -15.06 -9.67
N HIS A 143 -8.71 -15.72 -9.26
CA HIS A 143 -8.52 -17.16 -9.48
C HIS A 143 -8.64 -17.99 -8.22
N THR A 144 -8.18 -17.49 -7.07
CA THR A 144 -8.17 -18.25 -5.81
C THR A 144 -9.38 -17.92 -4.95
N TYR A 145 -9.65 -16.63 -4.68
CA TYR A 145 -10.74 -16.20 -3.80
C TYR A 145 -12.13 -16.81 -4.15
N PRO A 146 -12.56 -16.91 -5.43
CA PRO A 146 -13.87 -17.48 -5.77
C PRO A 146 -13.98 -18.97 -5.44
N THR A 147 -12.84 -19.67 -5.33
CA THR A 147 -12.77 -21.10 -5.02
C THR A 147 -12.74 -21.40 -3.52
N LEU A 148 -12.58 -20.37 -2.67
CA LEU A 148 -12.50 -20.56 -1.22
C LEU A 148 -13.87 -20.89 -0.62
N PRO A 149 -13.97 -21.95 0.22
CA PRO A 149 -15.18 -22.19 0.98
C PRO A 149 -15.45 -21.02 1.94
N PRO A 150 -16.70 -20.74 2.31
CA PRO A 150 -17.04 -19.59 3.17
C PRO A 150 -16.23 -19.52 4.47
N ALA A 151 -15.94 -20.67 5.08
CA ALA A 151 -15.13 -20.75 6.31
C ALA A 151 -13.66 -20.36 6.12
N GLU A 152 -13.12 -20.42 4.89
CA GLU A 152 -11.75 -20.04 4.56
C GLU A 152 -11.63 -18.63 4.00
N ARG A 153 -12.75 -17.91 3.81
CA ARG A 153 -12.69 -16.52 3.33
C ARG A 153 -12.06 -15.59 4.36
N PRO A 154 -11.35 -14.53 3.92
CA PRO A 154 -10.76 -13.55 4.81
C PRO A 154 -11.84 -12.68 5.45
N LEU A 155 -11.48 -12.02 6.56
CA LEU A 155 -12.15 -10.78 6.92
C LEU A 155 -11.78 -9.73 5.89
N GLU A 156 -12.73 -8.93 5.43
CA GLU A 156 -12.44 -7.94 4.42
C GLU A 156 -13.20 -6.64 4.60
N CYS A 157 -12.56 -5.56 4.18
CA CYS A 157 -13.15 -4.24 4.17
C CYS A 157 -12.55 -3.41 3.03
N THR A 158 -13.19 -2.29 2.73
CA THR A 158 -12.63 -1.28 1.83
C THR A 158 -12.59 0.04 2.55
N ILE A 159 -11.38 0.59 2.69
CA ILE A 159 -11.18 1.93 3.24
C ILE A 159 -11.23 2.99 2.13
N ARG A 160 -11.89 4.09 2.45
CA ARG A 160 -12.13 5.29 1.63
C ARG A 160 -11.44 6.50 2.25
N PRO A 161 -11.38 7.65 1.54
CA PRO A 161 -10.78 8.85 2.10
C PRO A 161 -11.47 9.30 3.39
N GLY A 162 -10.69 9.44 4.46
CA GLY A 162 -11.17 9.78 5.81
C GLY A 162 -11.44 8.58 6.72
N GLU A 163 -11.29 7.36 6.23
CA GLU A 163 -11.36 6.12 7.02
C GLU A 163 -9.94 5.64 7.37
N VAL A 164 -9.82 4.98 8.52
CA VAL A 164 -8.57 4.35 9.00
C VAL A 164 -8.81 2.87 9.28
N LEU A 165 -7.88 2.02 8.84
CA LEU A 165 -7.80 0.62 9.24
C LEU A 165 -6.65 0.44 10.24
N TYR A 166 -6.92 -0.25 11.34
CA TYR A 166 -5.87 -0.83 12.18
C TYR A 166 -5.62 -2.28 11.75
N PHE A 167 -4.37 -2.63 11.47
CA PHE A 167 -3.94 -4.02 11.29
C PHE A 167 -3.12 -4.46 12.52
N PRO A 168 -3.52 -5.55 13.22
CA PRO A 168 -2.82 -5.98 14.42
C PRO A 168 -1.49 -6.69 14.13
N ASP A 169 -0.68 -6.87 15.18
CA ASP A 169 0.60 -7.56 15.10
C ASP A 169 0.45 -8.97 14.54
N ARG A 170 1.30 -9.32 13.56
CA ARG A 170 1.38 -10.64 12.90
C ARG A 170 0.11 -11.10 12.17
N TRP A 171 -0.89 -10.25 12.00
CA TRP A 171 -2.05 -10.61 11.17
C TRP A 171 -1.63 -10.68 9.71
N TRP A 172 -2.01 -11.77 9.05
CA TRP A 172 -1.87 -11.87 7.61
C TRP A 172 -2.77 -10.85 6.95
N HIS A 173 -2.22 -10.09 6.01
CA HIS A 173 -3.01 -9.14 5.25
C HIS A 173 -2.53 -9.01 3.81
N ALA A 174 -3.51 -8.87 2.90
CA ALA A 174 -3.29 -8.47 1.52
C ALA A 174 -4.05 -7.18 1.23
N THR A 175 -3.55 -6.40 0.29
CA THR A 175 -4.13 -5.12 -0.12
C THR A 175 -4.39 -5.08 -1.62
N LEU A 176 -5.44 -4.35 -2.02
CA LEU A 176 -5.77 -4.09 -3.41
C LEU A 176 -6.26 -2.64 -3.56
N ASN A 177 -5.58 -1.85 -4.37
CA ASN A 177 -6.02 -0.51 -4.75
C ASN A 177 -7.17 -0.65 -5.77
N LEU A 178 -8.37 -0.20 -5.44
CA LEU A 178 -9.51 -0.30 -6.36
C LEU A 178 -9.52 0.83 -7.39
N ASP A 179 -8.87 1.94 -7.07
CA ASP A 179 -8.64 3.09 -7.94
C ASP A 179 -7.14 3.43 -7.92
N THR A 180 -6.69 4.33 -8.81
CA THR A 180 -5.41 5.01 -8.59
C THR A 180 -5.45 5.72 -7.24
N SER A 181 -4.56 5.31 -6.34
CA SER A 181 -4.67 5.62 -4.93
C SER A 181 -3.44 6.31 -4.41
N VAL A 182 -3.65 7.29 -3.52
CA VAL A 182 -2.62 7.90 -2.68
C VAL A 182 -2.94 7.53 -1.25
N PHE A 183 -1.98 6.97 -0.53
CA PHE A 183 -2.22 6.39 0.79
C PHE A 183 -1.02 6.58 1.70
N ILE A 184 -1.25 6.45 3.01
CA ILE A 184 -0.19 6.46 4.01
C ILE A 184 -0.47 5.39 5.05
N SER A 185 0.57 4.66 5.43
CA SER A 185 0.55 3.74 6.54
C SER A 185 1.48 4.24 7.65
N THR A 186 1.09 3.99 8.90
CA THR A 186 1.95 4.19 10.07
C THR A 186 2.23 2.83 10.68
N PHE A 187 3.45 2.34 10.52
CA PHE A 187 3.92 1.11 11.17
C PHE A 187 4.34 1.42 12.61
N LEU A 188 3.94 0.55 13.54
CA LEU A 188 4.22 0.70 14.96
C LEU A 188 5.27 -0.34 15.35
N GLY A 189 6.50 0.13 15.61
CA GLY A 189 7.66 -0.69 15.97
C GLY A 189 8.33 -0.25 17.26
#